data_AF-A0A1S8YTU6-F1
#
_entry.id   AF-A0A1S8YTU6-F1
#
_cell.length_a   1.000
_cell.length_b   1.000
_cell.length_c   1.000
_cell.angle_alpha   90.00
_cell.angle_beta   90.00
_cell.angle_gamma   90.00
#
_symmetry.space_group_name_H-M   'P 1'
#
loop_
_entity.id
_entity.type
_entity.pdbx_description
1 polymer ?
#
loop_
_entity_poly.entity_id
_entity_poly.type
_entity_poly.pdbx_seq_one_letter_code
_entity_poly.pdbx_strand_id
1 'polypeptide(L)'
;MSLTHTGPVAQEIMVNQVMHLIGTKFEGSIRLSWADDNYSDAAHQFRSALIQKGIAPERILLMRKSGGYQRQAVTGIEVWIRRIVMRLPECDYASQRYHFNNNESLGCALNNTRNSAIIDLNNYFF
;
A
#
# COMPACT_ATOMS: atom_id res chain seq x y z
N MET A 1 3.78 9.37 -5.54
CA MET A 1 5.11 10.04 -5.61
C MET A 1 5.60 9.97 -7.07
N SER A 2 6.32 10.95 -7.61
CA SER A 2 6.75 10.93 -9.04
C SER A 2 8.26 11.13 -9.19
N LEU A 3 8.89 10.35 -10.08
CA LEU A 3 10.32 10.37 -10.38
C LEU A 3 10.56 11.01 -11.74
N THR A 4 10.91 12.30 -11.74
CA THR A 4 11.16 13.10 -12.96
C THR A 4 12.59 12.95 -13.48
N HIS A 5 13.54 12.60 -12.60
CA HIS A 5 14.97 12.47 -12.88
C HIS A 5 15.44 11.02 -12.79
N THR A 6 15.99 10.47 -13.87
CA THR A 6 16.41 9.06 -14.02
C THR A 6 17.83 8.75 -13.55
N GLY A 7 18.51 9.68 -12.87
CA GLY A 7 19.88 9.47 -12.40
C GLY A 7 19.99 8.48 -11.23
N PRO A 8 21.12 7.78 -11.06
CA PRO A 8 21.30 6.73 -10.05
C PRO A 8 21.09 7.24 -8.61
N VAL A 9 21.53 8.47 -8.32
CA VAL A 9 21.34 9.12 -7.02
C VAL A 9 19.87 9.41 -6.74
N ALA A 10 19.14 9.94 -7.73
CA ALA A 10 17.71 10.24 -7.58
C ALA A 10 16.89 8.95 -7.36
N GLN A 11 17.27 7.88 -8.06
CA GLN A 11 16.68 6.57 -7.89
C GLN A 11 16.92 5.99 -6.49
N GLU A 12 18.14 6.08 -5.97
CA GLU A 12 18.48 5.61 -4.62
C GLU A 12 17.70 6.36 -3.54
N ILE A 13 17.63 7.69 -3.62
CA ILE A 13 16.86 8.53 -2.69
C ILE A 13 15.40 8.08 -2.64
N MET A 14 14.79 7.85 -3.82
CA MET A 14 13.41 7.39 -3.92
C MET A 14 13.20 5.97 -3.39
N VAL A 15 14.11 5.04 -3.67
CA VAL A 15 14.06 3.68 -3.09
C VAL A 15 14.06 3.79 -1.57
N ASN A 16 14.99 4.56 -1.00
CA ASN A 16 15.08 4.75 0.44
C ASN A 16 13.83 5.43 1.01
N GLN A 17 13.24 6.38 0.28
CA GLN A 17 12.00 7.03 0.69
C GLN A 17 10.82 6.05 0.68
N VAL A 18 10.71 5.20 -0.34
CA VAL A 18 9.70 4.13 -0.40
C VAL A 18 9.91 3.14 0.75
N MET A 19 11.14 2.71 1.00
CA MET A 19 11.47 1.81 2.12
C MET A 19 11.10 2.43 3.48
N HIS A 20 11.39 3.72 3.67
CA HIS A 20 10.98 4.46 4.87
C HIS A 20 9.46 4.53 5.00
N LEU A 21 8.75 4.78 3.89
CA LEU A 21 7.29 4.86 3.88
C LEU A 21 6.61 3.52 4.12
N ILE A 22 7.18 2.39 3.71
CA ILE A 22 6.54 1.07 3.91
C ILE A 22 6.89 0.44 5.26
N GLY A 23 8.00 0.84 5.88
CA GLY A 23 8.48 0.29 7.15
C GLY A 23 8.97 -1.16 7.05
N THR A 24 9.19 -1.80 8.19
CA THR A 24 9.83 -3.14 8.27
C THR A 24 8.91 -4.31 7.96
N LYS A 25 7.59 -4.11 8.00
CA LYS A 25 6.57 -5.15 7.77
C LYS A 25 5.55 -4.70 6.74
N PHE A 26 6.02 -4.48 5.51
CA PHE A 26 5.14 -4.10 4.42
C PHE A 26 4.26 -5.28 4.00
N GLU A 27 2.95 -5.15 4.18
CA GLU A 27 1.95 -6.04 3.59
C GLU A 27 1.10 -5.21 2.63
N GLY A 28 1.26 -5.45 1.33
CA GLY A 28 0.70 -4.57 0.31
C GLY A 28 1.28 -4.76 -1.07
N SER A 29 0.94 -3.84 -1.96
CA SER A 29 1.45 -3.77 -3.33
C SER A 29 2.00 -2.38 -3.64
N ILE A 30 3.11 -2.34 -4.37
CA ILE A 30 3.69 -1.14 -4.95
C ILE A 30 3.43 -1.18 -6.45
N ARG A 31 2.86 -0.13 -7.00
CA ARG A 31 2.66 0.00 -8.45
C ARG A 31 3.54 1.15 -8.95
N LEU A 32 4.36 0.83 -9.94
CA LEU A 32 5.19 1.76 -10.68
C LEU A 32 4.53 1.98 -12.03
N SER A 33 4.13 3.21 -12.32
CA SER A 33 3.47 3.53 -13.58
C SER A 33 4.09 4.72 -14.27
N TRP A 34 4.29 4.62 -15.57
CA TRP A 34 4.90 5.64 -16.41
C TRP A 34 4.21 5.69 -17.76
N ALA A 35 4.31 6.81 -18.47
CA ALA A 35 3.72 7.01 -19.79
C ALA A 35 4.77 7.14 -20.90
N ASP A 36 5.89 7.81 -20.62
CA ASP A 36 6.99 8.01 -21.57
C ASP A 36 7.97 6.83 -21.54
N ASP A 37 8.29 6.30 -22.73
CA ASP A 37 9.13 5.14 -22.94
C ASP A 37 10.56 5.32 -22.42
N ASN A 38 11.05 6.56 -22.36
CA ASN A 38 12.36 6.90 -21.79
C ASN A 38 12.51 6.47 -20.32
N TYR A 39 11.40 6.25 -19.61
CA TYR A 39 11.39 5.82 -18.21
C TYR A 39 11.25 4.31 -18.03
N SER A 40 11.14 3.53 -19.11
CA SER A 40 10.93 2.08 -19.02
C SER A 40 12.10 1.39 -18.34
N ASP A 41 13.34 1.66 -18.79
CA ASP A 41 14.54 1.08 -18.19
C ASP A 41 14.70 1.51 -16.73
N ALA A 42 14.46 2.80 -16.44
CA ALA A 42 14.49 3.33 -15.09
C ALA A 42 13.43 2.66 -14.18
N ALA A 43 12.23 2.34 -14.69
CA ALA A 43 11.19 1.64 -13.94
C ALA A 43 11.57 0.18 -13.64
N HIS A 44 12.20 -0.50 -14.60
CA HIS A 44 12.75 -1.84 -14.39
C HIS A 44 13.89 -1.83 -13.36
N GLN A 45 14.81 -0.87 -13.46
CA GLN A 45 15.90 -0.71 -12.49
C GLN A 45 15.34 -0.37 -11.09
N PHE A 46 14.32 0.48 -11.00
CA PHE A 46 13.67 0.83 -9.74
C PHE A 46 13.02 -0.39 -9.09
N ARG A 47 12.32 -1.22 -9.88
CA ARG A 47 11.80 -2.51 -9.41
C ARG A 47 12.92 -3.40 -8.88
N SER A 48 14.02 -3.55 -9.61
CA SER A 48 15.14 -4.38 -9.18
C SER A 48 15.74 -3.89 -7.86
N ALA A 49 15.88 -2.57 -7.69
CA ALA A 49 16.40 -1.98 -6.46
C ALA A 49 15.46 -2.22 -5.25
N LEU A 50 14.14 -2.11 -5.45
CA LEU A 50 13.15 -2.44 -4.42
C LEU A 50 13.20 -3.93 -4.03
N ILE A 51 13.40 -4.83 -5.01
CA ILE A 51 13.57 -6.26 -4.75
C ILE A 51 14.83 -6.53 -3.93
N GLN A 52 15.95 -5.89 -4.28
CA GLN A 52 17.21 -6.01 -3.54
C GLN A 52 17.09 -5.52 -2.09
N LYS A 53 16.18 -4.57 -1.81
CA LYS A 53 15.88 -4.09 -0.45
C LYS A 53 14.90 -4.99 0.32
N GLY A 54 14.50 -6.13 -0.26
CA GLY A 54 13.71 -7.17 0.42
C GLY A 54 12.21 -7.15 0.14
N ILE A 55 11.75 -6.36 -0.84
CA ILE A 55 10.35 -6.39 -1.26
C ILE A 55 10.14 -7.57 -2.22
N ALA A 56 9.15 -8.42 -1.92
CA ALA A 56 8.85 -9.57 -2.76
C ALA A 56 8.46 -9.15 -4.20
N PRO A 57 9.03 -9.75 -5.26
CA PRO A 57 8.85 -9.31 -6.65
C PRO A 57 7.39 -9.25 -7.13
N GLU A 58 6.54 -10.13 -6.61
CA GLU A 58 5.10 -10.22 -6.91
C GLU A 58 4.30 -9.04 -6.35
N ARG A 59 4.85 -8.34 -5.35
CA ARG A 59 4.23 -7.15 -4.77
C ARG A 59 4.53 -5.88 -5.56
N ILE A 60 5.44 -5.93 -6.54
CA ILE A 60 5.83 -4.77 -7.35
C ILE A 60 5.27 -4.92 -8.77
N LEU A 61 4.26 -4.11 -9.07
CA LEU A 61 3.55 -4.10 -10.35
C LEU A 61 4.11 -3.00 -11.25
N LEU A 62 4.48 -3.36 -12.46
CA LEU A 62 4.88 -2.42 -13.52
C LEU A 62 3.69 -2.16 -14.45
N MET A 63 3.31 -0.90 -14.63
CA MET A 63 2.18 -0.51 -15.47
C MET A 63 2.54 0.65 -16.39
N ARG A 64 2.89 0.34 -17.64
CA ARG A 64 3.01 1.35 -18.69
C ARG A 64 1.62 1.84 -19.08
N LYS A 65 1.38 3.15 -18.97
CA LYS A 65 0.14 3.81 -19.36
C LYS A 65 0.23 4.14 -20.85
N SER A 66 -0.56 3.48 -21.69
CA SER A 66 -0.64 3.76 -23.13
C SER A 66 -1.87 4.62 -23.45
N GLY A 67 -1.66 5.87 -23.87
CA GLY A 67 -2.68 6.71 -24.52
C GLY A 67 -3.50 7.64 -23.62
N GLY A 68 -3.72 8.87 -24.11
CA GLY A 68 -4.66 9.87 -23.58
C GLY A 68 -3.99 11.21 -23.23
N TYR A 69 -4.49 12.31 -23.82
CA TYR A 69 -4.19 13.68 -23.36
C TYR A 69 -4.78 13.87 -21.95
N GLN A 70 -4.06 13.43 -20.92
CA GLN A 70 -4.32 13.90 -19.56
C GLN A 70 -3.67 15.28 -19.42
N ARG A 71 -4.43 16.26 -18.90
CA ARG A 71 -3.94 17.62 -18.59
C ARG A 71 -2.74 17.64 -17.60
N GLN A 72 -2.39 16.48 -17.06
CA GLN A 72 -1.27 16.21 -16.15
C GLN A 72 -0.48 15.01 -16.70
N ALA A 73 0.07 15.13 -17.91
CA ALA A 73 0.98 14.12 -18.45
C ALA A 73 2.14 13.96 -17.45
N VAL A 74 2.16 12.82 -16.74
CA VAL A 74 3.17 12.58 -15.70
C VAL A 74 4.51 12.40 -16.41
N THR A 75 5.37 13.40 -16.31
CA THR A 75 6.76 13.36 -16.77
C THR A 75 7.59 12.55 -15.78
N GLY A 76 7.44 11.22 -15.78
CA GLY A 76 8.21 10.37 -14.88
C GLY A 76 7.57 9.05 -14.48
N ILE A 77 8.17 8.40 -13.47
CA ILE A 77 7.65 7.19 -12.85
C ILE A 77 6.82 7.56 -11.62
N GLU A 78 5.53 7.26 -11.68
CA GLU A 78 4.60 7.41 -10.58
C GLU A 78 4.59 6.16 -9.70
N VAL A 79 4.84 6.34 -8.41
CA VAL A 79 4.84 5.29 -7.38
C VAL A 79 3.56 5.38 -6.55
N TRP A 80 2.80 4.29 -6.56
CA TRP A 80 1.61 4.06 -5.76
C TRP A 80 1.87 2.96 -4.75
N ILE A 81 1.64 3.23 -3.47
CA ILE A 81 1.82 2.27 -2.38
C ILE A 81 0.45 1.99 -1.79
N ARG A 82 -0.01 0.74 -1.87
CA ARG A 82 -1.24 0.28 -1.23
C ARG A 82 -0.90 -0.72 -0.15
N ARG A 83 -1.27 -0.43 1.10
CA ARG A 83 -1.16 -1.37 2.22
C ARG A 83 -2.43 -2.21 2.29
N ILE A 84 -2.26 -3.51 2.54
CA ILE A 84 -3.35 -4.39 2.94
C ILE A 84 -3.47 -4.22 4.45
N VAL A 85 -4.59 -3.64 4.88
CA VAL A 85 -4.96 -3.66 6.29
C VAL A 85 -5.94 -4.83 6.41
N MET A 86 -5.56 -5.85 7.18
CA MET A 86 -6.51 -6.90 7.55
C MET A 86 -7.66 -6.22 8.30
N ARG A 87 -8.81 -6.10 7.64
CA ARG A 87 -10.03 -5.72 8.32
C ARG A 87 -10.47 -6.94 9.12
N LEU A 88 -10.74 -6.72 10.40
CA LEU A 88 -11.45 -7.71 11.20
C LEU A 88 -12.76 -8.07 10.48
N PRO A 89 -13.19 -9.33 10.51
CA PRO A 89 -14.46 -9.72 9.91
C PRO A 89 -15.56 -8.81 10.47
N GLU A 90 -16.42 -8.31 9.58
CA GLU A 90 -17.60 -7.54 9.98
C GLU A 90 -18.44 -8.47 10.85
N CYS A 91 -18.47 -8.20 12.15
CA CYS A 91 -19.44 -8.83 13.02
C CYS A 91 -20.80 -8.28 12.60
N ASP A 92 -21.69 -9.14 12.09
CA ASP A 92 -23.04 -8.76 11.63
C ASP A 92 -23.90 -8.07 12.72
N TYR A 93 -23.41 -8.03 13.95
CA TYR A 93 -24.02 -7.35 15.09
C TYR A 93 -23.23 -6.09 15.46
N ALA A 94 -23.49 -5.00 14.75
CA ALA A 94 -23.23 -3.64 15.25
C ALA A 94 -24.14 -3.28 16.46
N SER A 95 -25.04 -4.17 16.89
CA SER A 95 -25.86 -3.97 18.08
C SER A 95 -25.14 -4.51 19.32
N GLN A 96 -24.82 -3.63 20.26
CA GLN A 96 -24.30 -3.94 21.61
C GLN A 96 -25.33 -4.66 22.50
N ARG A 97 -26.02 -5.69 21.98
CA ARG A 97 -26.96 -6.47 22.78
C ARG A 97 -26.17 -7.56 23.48
N TYR A 98 -26.05 -7.46 24.80
CA TYR A 98 -25.33 -8.39 25.67
C TYR A 98 -25.91 -9.81 25.73
N HIS A 99 -26.87 -10.14 24.86
CA HIS A 99 -27.57 -11.42 24.90
C HIS A 99 -26.76 -12.49 24.17
N PHE A 100 -26.51 -13.59 24.86
CA PHE A 100 -25.86 -14.78 24.32
C PHE A 100 -26.70 -15.42 23.21
N ASN A 101 -26.08 -15.71 22.06
CA ASN A 101 -26.69 -16.45 20.95
C ASN A 101 -25.77 -17.61 20.55
N ASN A 102 -26.34 -18.82 20.48
CA ASN A 102 -25.62 -20.08 20.27
C ASN A 102 -25.29 -20.37 18.80
N ASN A 103 -25.84 -19.61 17.86
CA ASN A 103 -25.50 -19.65 16.44
C ASN A 103 -24.36 -18.68 16.07
N GLU A 104 -23.74 -18.03 17.06
CA GLU A 104 -22.67 -17.08 16.84
C GLU A 104 -21.34 -17.78 16.55
N SER A 105 -20.57 -17.19 15.63
CA SER A 105 -19.14 -17.46 15.49
C SER A 105 -18.45 -17.15 16.82
N LEU A 106 -18.10 -18.20 17.58
CA LEU A 106 -17.33 -18.14 18.82
C LEU A 106 -16.13 -17.20 18.65
N GLY A 107 -16.13 -16.07 19.39
CA GLY A 107 -15.00 -15.14 19.46
C GLY A 107 -15.28 -13.71 18.98
N CYS A 108 -16.36 -13.47 18.25
CA CYS A 108 -16.67 -12.12 17.74
C CYS A 108 -17.15 -11.15 18.84
N ALA A 109 -17.88 -11.61 19.87
CA ALA A 109 -18.33 -10.77 20.99
C ALA A 109 -17.17 -10.34 21.91
N LEU A 110 -16.21 -11.23 22.14
CA LEU A 110 -14.97 -10.95 22.89
C LEU A 110 -14.09 -9.96 22.11
N ASN A 111 -13.97 -10.13 20.79
CA ASN A 111 -13.21 -9.21 19.95
C ASN A 111 -13.86 -7.82 19.86
N ASN A 112 -15.19 -7.73 19.74
CA ASN A 112 -15.90 -6.45 19.77
C ASN A 112 -15.70 -5.73 21.10
N THR A 113 -15.90 -6.42 22.23
CA THR A 113 -15.69 -5.84 23.56
C THR A 113 -14.24 -5.39 23.76
N ARG A 114 -13.27 -6.19 23.31
CA ARG A 114 -11.85 -5.85 23.36
C ARG A 114 -11.53 -4.63 22.49
N ASN A 115 -12.03 -4.59 21.26
CA ASN A 115 -11.77 -3.49 20.33
C ASN A 115 -12.48 -2.20 20.71
N SER A 116 -13.68 -2.26 21.31
CA SER A 116 -14.37 -1.08 21.84
C SER A 116 -13.69 -0.53 23.09
N ALA A 117 -13.03 -1.38 23.87
CA ALA A 117 -12.28 -0.98 25.06
C ALA A 117 -10.87 -0.46 24.72
N ILE A 118 -10.31 -0.86 23.57
CA ILE A 118 -9.05 -0.31 23.07
C ILE A 118 -9.37 1.01 22.36
N ILE A 119 -9.08 2.13 23.02
CA ILE A 119 -9.00 3.43 22.36
C ILE A 119 -7.84 3.35 21.36
N ASP A 120 -8.14 3.03 20.10
CA ASP A 120 -7.16 3.14 19.03
C ASP A 120 -7.02 4.61 18.65
N LEU A 121 -5.97 5.25 19.18
CA LEU A 121 -5.61 6.64 18.86
C LEU A 121 -5.29 6.84 17.36
N ASN A 122 -5.13 5.77 16.57
CA ASN A 122 -4.91 5.86 15.12
C ASN A 122 -6.20 6.03 14.30
N ASN A 123 -7.39 5.82 14.89
CA ASN A 123 -8.67 6.02 14.20
C ASN A 123 -9.05 7.51 13.99
N TYR A 124 -8.22 8.46 14.47
CA TYR A 124 -8.49 9.90 14.37
C TYR A 124 -7.65 10.67 13.34
N PHE A 125 -6.81 9.99 12.55
CA PHE A 125 -6.05 10.66 11.50
C PHE A 125 -6.68 10.37 10.13
N PHE A 126 -7.60 11.26 9.73
CA PHE A 126 -8.11 11.40 8.36
C PHE A 126 -7.18 12.29 7.52
#